data_AF-A0ABD7GNM0-F1
#
_entry.id   AF-A0ABD7GNM0-F1
#
_cell.length_a   1.000
_cell.length_b   1.000
_cell.length_c   1.000
_cell.angle_alpha   90.00
_cell.angle_beta   90.00
_cell.angle_gamma   90.00
#
_symmetry.space_group_name_H-M   'P 1'
#
loop_
_entity.id
_entity.type
_entity.pdbx_description
1 polymer ?
#
loop_
_entity_poly.entity_id
_entity_poly.type
_entity_poly.pdbx_seq_one_letter_code
_entity_poly.pdbx_strand_id
1 'polypeptide(L)' 'TIPGLRIARPGEFSERAFLNDKLDLAQAEAIADLIDASSEQAARSALNSLQGAFSARVNHLVEALTHLRIYVEAAIDF' A
#
# COMPACT_ATOMS: atom_id res chain seq x y z
N THR A 1 -2.44 -26.83 -21.47
CA THR A 1 -1.57 -26.35 -20.37
C THR A 1 -0.16 -26.27 -20.90
N ILE A 2 0.51 -25.13 -20.75
CA ILE A 2 1.92 -24.99 -21.13
C ILE A 2 2.75 -25.73 -20.06
N PRO A 3 3.69 -26.62 -20.44
CA PRO A 3 4.52 -27.36 -19.47
C PRO A 3 5.25 -26.39 -18.52
N GLY A 4 5.29 -26.73 -17.23
CA GLY A 4 5.98 -25.94 -16.20
C GLY A 4 5.21 -24.72 -15.65
N LEU A 5 3.98 -24.46 -16.14
CA LEU A 5 3.15 -23.36 -15.67
C LEU A 5 1.91 -23.88 -14.92
N ARG A 6 1.57 -23.20 -13.82
CA ARG A 6 0.33 -23.40 -13.04
C ARG A 6 -0.59 -22.20 -13.23
N ILE A 7 -1.92 -22.43 -13.26
CA ILE A 7 -2.91 -21.36 -13.23
C ILE A 7 -2.76 -20.55 -11.94
N ALA A 8 -2.70 -19.23 -12.07
CA ALA A 8 -2.61 -18.31 -10.94
C ALA A 8 -3.90 -18.32 -10.09
N ARG A 9 -3.73 -18.15 -8.78
CA ARG A 9 -4.82 -17.87 -7.83
C ARG A 9 -5.33 -16.43 -8.02
N PRO A 10 -6.55 -16.11 -7.58
CA PRO A 10 -7.02 -14.74 -7.55
C PRO A 10 -6.03 -13.82 -6.83
N GLY A 11 -5.69 -12.67 -7.44
CA GLY A 11 -4.76 -11.70 -6.86
C GLY A 11 -3.28 -12.10 -6.80
N GLU A 12 -2.90 -13.32 -7.24
CA GLU A 12 -1.55 -13.87 -7.00
C GLU A 12 -0.41 -12.99 -7.55
N PHE A 13 -0.64 -12.24 -8.63
CA PHE A 13 0.40 -11.35 -9.18
C PHE A 13 0.58 -10.07 -8.35
N SER A 14 -0.50 -9.47 -7.85
CA SER A 14 -0.43 -8.33 -6.92
C SER A 14 0.14 -8.77 -5.57
N GLU A 15 -0.26 -9.95 -5.07
CA GLU A 15 0.32 -10.58 -3.87
C GLU A 15 1.83 -10.76 -4.03
N ARG A 16 2.28 -11.31 -5.15
CA ARG A 16 3.72 -11.45 -5.44
C ARG A 16 4.42 -10.10 -5.56
N ALA A 17 3.79 -9.06 -6.10
CA ALA A 17 4.39 -7.74 -6.17
C ALA A 17 4.60 -7.15 -4.76
N PHE A 18 3.61 -7.30 -3.89
CA PHE A 18 3.70 -6.92 -2.47
C PHE A 18 4.79 -7.70 -1.73
N LEU A 19 4.79 -9.04 -1.82
CA LEU A 19 5.75 -9.90 -1.13
C LEU A 19 7.20 -9.74 -1.61
N ASN A 20 7.40 -9.17 -2.81
CA ASN A 20 8.72 -8.88 -3.36
C ASN A 20 9.06 -7.38 -3.29
N ASP A 21 8.45 -6.64 -2.35
CA ASP A 21 8.74 -5.24 -2.04
C ASP A 21 8.62 -4.28 -3.24
N LYS A 22 7.86 -4.65 -4.28
CA LYS A 22 7.62 -3.79 -5.45
C LYS A 22 6.52 -2.76 -5.19
N LEU A 23 5.60 -3.10 -4.29
CA LEU A 23 4.45 -2.32 -3.88
C LEU A 23 4.25 -2.52 -2.38
N ASP A 24 3.74 -1.51 -1.67
CA ASP A 24 3.17 -1.74 -0.36
C ASP A 24 1.75 -2.33 -0.44
N LEU A 25 1.18 -2.67 0.72
CA LEU A 25 -0.14 -3.29 0.79
C LEU A 25 -1.25 -2.40 0.23
N ALA A 26 -1.23 -1.09 0.53
CA ALA A 26 -2.25 -0.16 0.07
C ALA A 26 -2.19 0.05 -1.45
N GLN A 27 -0.98 0.04 -2.03
CA GLN A 27 -0.79 0.06 -3.48
C GLN A 27 -1.29 -1.23 -4.14
N ALA A 28 -1.09 -2.40 -3.52
CA ALA A 28 -1.60 -3.67 -4.02
C ALA A 28 -3.13 -3.73 -4.00
N GLU A 29 -3.77 -3.22 -2.95
CA GLU A 29 -5.23 -3.10 -2.85
C GLU A 29 -5.80 -2.13 -3.88
N ALA A 30 -5.10 -1.00 -4.12
CA ALA A 30 -5.51 0.00 -5.10
C ALA A 30 -5.61 -0.53 -6.54
N ILE A 31 -4.94 -1.65 -6.87
CA ILE A 31 -5.11 -2.34 -8.16
C ILE A 31 -6.53 -2.87 -8.30
N ALA A 32 -7.08 -3.51 -7.27
CA ALA A 32 -8.44 -4.04 -7.29
C ALA A 32 -9.46 -2.89 -7.34
N ASP A 33 -9.27 -1.86 -6.52
CA ASP A 33 -10.14 -0.68 -6.51
C ASP A 33 -10.18 0.03 -7.87
N LEU A 34 -9.05 0.07 -8.58
CA LEU A 34 -8.99 0.65 -9.92
C LEU A 34 -9.73 -0.19 -10.96
N ILE A 35 -9.64 -1.52 -10.87
CA ILE A 35 -10.38 -2.44 -11.75
C ILE A 35 -11.89 -2.33 -11.53
N ASP A 36 -12.31 -2.19 -10.27
CA ASP A 36 -13.73 -2.14 -9.87
C ASP A 36 -14.32 -0.73 -9.92
N ALA A 37 -13.54 0.30 -10.23
CA ALA A 37 -13.98 1.68 -10.23
C ALA A 37 -15.12 1.96 -11.22
N SER A 38 -16.28 2.36 -10.70
CA SER A 38 -17.48 2.70 -11.49
C SER A 38 -17.65 4.20 -11.75
N SER A 39 -16.71 5.03 -11.30
CA SER A 39 -16.70 6.48 -11.56
C SER A 39 -15.28 6.99 -11.80
N GLU A 40 -15.17 8.10 -12.55
CA GLU A 40 -13.88 8.75 -12.80
C GLU A 40 -13.20 9.16 -11.49
N GLN A 41 -13.97 9.63 -10.51
CA GLN A 41 -13.44 10.03 -9.21
C GLN A 41 -12.90 8.83 -8.40
N ALA A 42 -13.59 7.68 -8.44
CA ALA A 42 -13.09 6.46 -7.81
C ALA A 42 -11.79 5.97 -8.49
N ALA A 43 -11.78 5.93 -9.83
CA ALA A 43 -10.59 5.53 -10.59
C ALA A 43 -9.40 6.45 -10.32
N ARG A 44 -9.63 7.77 -10.26
CA ARG A 44 -8.59 8.74 -9.93
C ARG A 44 -8.06 8.59 -8.51
N SER A 45 -8.94 8.28 -7.56
CA SER A 45 -8.55 8.03 -6.17
C SER A 45 -7.70 6.75 -6.05
N ALA A 46 -8.12 5.66 -6.69
CA ALA A 46 -7.38 4.41 -6.74
C ALA A 46 -6.01 4.59 -7.44
N LEU A 47 -5.95 5.34 -8.55
CA LEU A 47 -4.69 5.67 -9.22
C LEU A 47 -3.72 6.44 -8.33
N ASN A 48 -4.21 7.38 -7.51
CA ASN A 48 -3.36 8.12 -6.58
C ASN A 48 -2.81 7.21 -5.49
N SER A 49 -3.63 6.29 -4.95
CA SER A 49 -3.18 5.29 -3.97
C SER A 49 -2.16 4.33 -4.59
N LEU A 50 -2.39 3.85 -5.81
CA LEU A 50 -1.46 2.99 -6.56
C LEU A 50 -0.09 3.66 -6.79
N GLN A 51 -0.08 4.98 -7.03
CA GLN A 51 1.14 5.78 -7.15
C GLN A 51 1.86 6.04 -5.81
N GLY A 52 1.32 5.55 -4.70
CA GLY A 52 1.93 5.66 -3.37
C GLY A 52 1.62 6.96 -2.63
N ALA A 53 0.75 7.82 -3.16
CA ALA A 53 0.42 9.10 -2.52
C ALA A 53 -0.27 8.89 -1.16
N PHE A 54 -1.09 7.85 -1.03
CA PHE A 54 -1.72 7.48 0.23
C PHE A 54 -0.68 7.02 1.26
N SER A 55 0.19 6.08 0.87
CA SER A 55 1.24 5.54 1.73
C SER A 55 2.23 6.60 2.19
N ALA A 56 2.62 7.53 1.31
CA ALA A 56 3.47 8.66 1.67
C ALA A 56 2.84 9.51 2.79
N ARG A 57 1.53 9.74 2.71
CA ARG A 57 0.80 10.52 3.73
C ARG A 57 0.71 9.78 5.06
N VAL A 58 0.47 8.46 5.04
CA VAL A 58 0.45 7.63 6.26
C VAL A 58 1.83 7.60 6.90
N ASN A 59 2.89 7.37 6.12
CA ASN A 59 4.26 7.32 6.62
C ASN A 59 4.69 8.64 7.26
N HIS A 60 4.28 9.78 6.70
CA HIS A 60 4.55 11.08 7.30
C HIS A 60 3.89 11.24 8.69
N LEU A 61 2.65 10.74 8.85
CA LEU A 61 1.99 10.75 10.16
C LEU A 61 2.67 9.82 11.16
N VAL A 62 3.09 8.63 10.71
CA VAL A 62 3.83 7.66 11.54
C VAL A 62 5.16 8.26 12.02
N GLU A 63 5.88 8.97 11.15
CA GLU A 63 7.13 9.66 11.49
C GLU A 63 6.89 10.74 12.55
N ALA A 64 5.87 11.59 12.36
CA ALA A 64 5.51 12.62 13.32
C ALA A 64 5.11 12.04 14.69
N LEU A 65 4.34 10.95 14.71
CA LEU A 65 3.97 10.25 15.93
C LEU A 65 5.17 9.61 16.62
N THR A 66 6.10 9.06 15.85
CA THR A 66 7.33 8.46 16.37
C THR A 66 8.20 9.52 17.04
N HIS A 67 8.35 10.69 16.42
CA HIS A 67 9.07 11.82 17.02
C HIS A 67 8.41 12.31 18.30
N LEU A 68 7.08 12.44 18.31
CA LEU A 68 6.35 12.81 19.51
C LEU A 68 6.55 11.79 20.63
N ARG A 69 6.50 10.49 20.31
CA ARG A 69 6.77 9.41 21.26
C ARG A 69 8.16 9.53 21.87
N ILE A 70 9.20 9.73 21.05
CA ILE A 70 10.58 9.91 21.51
C ILE A 70 10.69 11.09 22.48
N TYR A 71 10.04 12.21 22.16
CA TYR A 71 10.05 13.39 23.04
C TYR A 71 9.41 13.10 24.40
N VAL A 72 8.26 12.41 24.41
CA VAL A 72 7.55 12.04 25.65
C VAL A 72 8.37 11.04 26.47
N GLU A 73 8.95 10.01 25.84
CA GLU A 73 9.79 9.03 26.52
C GLU A 73 11.02 9.70 27.16
N ALA A 74 11.71 10.57 26.42
CA ALA A 74 12.83 11.33 26.95
C ALA A 74 12.42 12.20 28.14
N ALA A 75 11.25 12.84 28.10
CA ALA A 75 10.77 13.67 29.22
C ALA A 75 10.36 12.85 30.46
N ILE A 76 10.03 11.56 30.31
CA ILE A 76 9.70 10.65 31.42
C ILE A 76 10.95 10.02 32.04
N ASP A 77 11.98 9.76 31.24
CA ASP A 77 13.23 9.13 31.70
C ASP A 77 14.14 10.08 32.51
N PHE A 78 13.84 11.38 32.56
CA PHE A 78 14.50 12.39 33.41
C PHE A 78 13.67 12.73 34.65
#